data_AF-A0A661IC88-F1
#
_entry.id   AF-A0A661IC88-F1
#
_cell.length_a   1.000
_cell.length_b   1.000
_cell.length_c   1.000
_cell.angle_alpha   90.00
_cell.angle_beta   90.00
_cell.angle_gamma   90.00
#
_symmetry.space_group_name_H-M   'P 1'
#
loop_
_entity.id
_entity.type
_entity.pdbx_description
1 polymer ?
#
loop_
_entity_poly.entity_id
_entity_poly.type
_entity_poly.pdbx_seq_one_letter_code
_entity_poly.pdbx_strand_id
1 'polypeptide(L)' 'MIDFFWIGFIMVIGYISKIISNKFNFPQITVYLLLGIILSQSVSSIIPETFIEHTEWIIDFSLVIIAF' A
#
# COMPACT_ATOMS: atom_id res chain seq x y z
N MET A 1 -14.52 0.71 12.00
CA MET A 1 -13.48 0.87 13.06
C MET A 1 -12.21 0.10 12.72
N ILE A 2 -12.32 -1.12 12.19
CA ILE A 2 -11.18 -1.95 11.75
C ILE A 2 -10.40 -1.31 10.57
N ASP A 3 -11.05 -0.53 9.71
CA ASP A 3 -10.39 0.07 8.54
C ASP A 3 -9.28 1.06 8.89
N PHE A 4 -9.41 1.80 9.99
CA PHE A 4 -8.36 2.72 10.46
C PHE A 4 -7.07 1.99 10.85
N PHE A 5 -7.19 0.77 11.37
CA PHE A 5 -6.04 -0.07 11.66
C PHE A 5 -5.28 -0.44 10.38
N TRP A 6 -6.00 -0.87 9.34
CA TRP A 6 -5.40 -1.23 8.05
C TRP A 6 -4.79 -0.04 7.33
N ILE A 7 -5.40 1.14 7.38
CA ILE A 7 -4.80 2.38 6.86
C ILE A 7 -3.48 2.66 7.59
N GLY A 8 -3.49 2.64 8.92
CA GLY A 8 -2.28 2.84 9.72
C GLY A 8 -1.20 1.81 9.39
N PHE A 9 -1.59 0.53 9.27
CA PHE A 9 -0.70 -0.57 8.93
C PHE A 9 -0.05 -0.37 7.55
N ILE A 10 -0.83 -0.04 6.52
CA ILE A 10 -0.32 0.22 5.16
C ILE A 10 0.59 1.45 5.14
N MET A 11 0.25 2.52 5.87
CA MET A 11 1.11 3.70 5.99
C MET A 11 2.46 3.36 6.64
N VAL A 12 2.45 2.61 7.75
CA VAL A 12 3.67 2.18 8.44
C VAL A 12 4.51 1.28 7.55
N ILE A 13 3.90 0.29 6.89
CA ILE A 13 4.61 -0.55 5.92
C ILE A 13 5.20 0.30 4.81
N GLY A 14 4.42 1.15 4.14
CA GLY A 14 4.90 2.00 3.06
C GLY A 14 6.09 2.88 3.47
N TYR A 15 6.11 3.38 4.70
CA TYR A 15 7.25 4.09 5.26
C TYR A 15 8.49 3.19 5.45
N ILE A 16 8.31 2.01 6.06
CA ILE A 16 9.40 1.03 6.23
C ILE A 16 9.99 0.63 4.87
N SER A 17 9.13 0.44 3.87
CA SER A 17 9.51 0.08 2.50
C SER A 17 10.35 1.14 1.82
N LYS A 18 10.09 2.42 2.09
CA LYS A 18 10.94 3.52 1.62
C LYS A 18 12.34 3.42 2.21
N ILE A 19 12.46 3.11 3.50
CA ILE A 19 13.75 2.92 4.18
C ILE A 19 14.50 1.73 3.56
N ILE A 20 13.80 0.61 3.34
CA ILE A 20 14.36 -0.58 2.69
C ILE A 20 14.84 -0.22 1.28
N SER A 21 14.01 0.42 0.47
CA SER A 21 14.35 0.84 -0.90
C SER A 21 15.62 1.67 -0.93
N ASN A 22 15.74 2.66 -0.04
CA ASN A 22 16.93 3.51 0.05
C ASN A 22 18.16 2.73 0.50
N LYS A 23 18.01 1.77 1.43
CA LYS A 23 19.12 0.95 1.92
C LYS A 23 19.67 -0.01 0.86
N PHE A 24 18.80 -0.57 0.02
CA PHE A 24 19.17 -1.52 -1.03
C PHE A 24 19.40 -0.86 -2.40
N ASN A 25 19.31 0.48 -2.50
CA ASN A 25 19.39 1.24 -3.76
C ASN A 25 18.40 0.76 -4.84
N PHE A 26 17.24 0.21 -4.42
CA PHE A 26 16.19 -0.14 -5.36
C PHE A 26 15.31 1.06 -5.68
N PRO A 27 14.74 1.13 -6.90
CA PRO A 27 13.69 2.10 -7.20
C PRO A 27 12.49 1.89 -6.26
N GLN A 28 12.01 2.99 -5.66
CA GLN A 28 10.89 2.95 -4.71
C GLN A 28 9.64 2.31 -5.31
N ILE A 29 9.37 2.59 -6.60
CA ILE A 29 8.24 2.01 -7.34
C ILE A 29 8.28 0.48 -7.33
N THR A 30 9.46 -0.13 -7.47
CA THR A 30 9.65 -1.59 -7.48
C THR A 30 9.32 -2.19 -6.13
N VAL A 31 9.81 -1.57 -5.05
CA VAL A 31 9.57 -2.05 -3.69
C VAL A 31 8.08 -1.94 -3.32
N TYR A 32 7.43 -0.83 -3.70
CA TYR A 32 6.00 -0.65 -3.48
C TYR A 32 5.15 -1.66 -4.26
N LEU A 33 5.49 -1.93 -5.53
CA LEU A 33 4.81 -2.95 -6.32
C LEU A 33 4.95 -4.35 -5.72
N LEU A 34 6.16 -4.73 -5.31
CA LEU A 34 6.39 -6.03 -4.67
C LEU A 34 5.59 -6.18 -3.38
N LEU A 35 5.51 -5.13 -2.57
CA LEU A 35 4.67 -5.14 -1.37
C LEU A 35 3.19 -5.20 -1.69
N GLY A 36 2.72 -4.47 -2.70
CA GLY A 36 1.33 -4.57 -3.15
C GLY A 36 0.97 -6.00 -3.56
N ILE A 37 1.88 -6.69 -4.26
CA ILE A 37 1.69 -8.11 -4.62
C ILE A 37 1.64 -8.98 -3.36
N ILE A 38 2.60 -8.83 -2.44
CA ILE A 38 2.66 -9.63 -1.21
C ILE A 38 1.41 -9.41 -0.34
N LEU A 39 0.94 -8.18 -0.24
CA LEU A 39 -0.22 -7.79 0.57
C LEU A 39 -1.56 -8.01 -0.14
N SER A 40 -1.54 -8.34 -1.43
CA SER A 40 -2.75 -8.63 -2.19
C SER A 40 -3.52 -9.80 -1.54
N GLN A 41 -4.84 -9.73 -1.62
CA GLN A 41 -5.68 -10.82 -1.14
C GLN A 41 -5.33 -12.17 -1.79
N SER A 42 -5.01 -12.17 -3.08
CA SER A 42 -4.63 -13.38 -3.83
C SER A 42 -3.37 -14.07 -3.32
N VAL A 43 -2.48 -13.34 -2.61
CA VAL A 43 -1.18 -13.87 -2.18
C VAL A 43 -1.16 -14.19 -0.69
N SER A 44 -1.62 -13.29 0.18
CA SER A 44 -1.51 -13.51 1.63
C SER A 44 -2.83 -13.47 2.40
N SER A 45 -3.94 -13.08 1.77
CA SER A 45 -5.26 -12.93 2.42
C SER A 45 -5.24 -12.14 3.75
N ILE A 46 -4.20 -11.33 4.00
CA ILE A 46 -4.02 -10.60 5.26
C ILE A 46 -4.97 -9.40 5.30
N ILE A 47 -5.13 -8.71 4.16
CA ILE A 47 -5.97 -7.53 4.06
C ILE A 47 -7.43 -7.95 3.75
N PRO A 48 -8.43 -7.49 4.53
CA PRO A 48 -9.84 -7.80 4.30
C PRO A 48 -10.35 -7.22 2.97
N GLU A 49 -11.28 -7.93 2.32
CA GLU A 49 -11.87 -7.49 1.04
C GLU A 49 -12.66 -6.19 1.22
N THR A 50 -13.43 -6.13 2.30
CA THR A 50 -14.20 -4.95 2.70
C THR A 50 -13.33 -3.71 2.87
N PHE A 51 -12.08 -3.89 3.29
CA PHE A 51 -11.15 -2.76 3.43
C PHE A 51 -10.75 -2.20 2.06
N ILE A 52 -10.49 -3.08 1.09
CA ILE A 52 -10.14 -2.70 -0.28
C ILE A 52 -11.31 -1.94 -0.92
N GLU A 53 -12.54 -2.47 -0.81
CA GLU A 53 -13.75 -1.82 -1.32
C GLU A 53 -13.97 -0.42 -0.71
N HIS A 54 -13.81 -0.29 0.61
CA HIS A 54 -13.99 1.00 1.30
C HIS A 54 -12.89 2.03 0.98
N THR A 55 -11.76 1.61 0.41
CA THR A 55 -10.60 2.48 0.16
C THR A 55 -10.32 2.71 -1.31
N GLU A 56 -11.15 2.21 -2.23
CA GLU A 56 -11.02 2.44 -3.67
C GLU A 56 -10.96 3.93 -4.02
N TRP A 57 -11.78 4.77 -3.38
CA TRP A 57 -11.77 6.22 -3.57
C TRP A 57 -10.43 6.89 -3.23
N ILE A 58 -9.61 6.30 -2.36
CA ILE A 58 -8.27 6.81 -2.02
C ILE A 58 -7.33 6.67 -3.22
N ILE A 59 -7.49 5.59 -4.00
CA ILE A 59 -6.71 5.34 -5.21
C ILE A 59 -7.06 6.41 -6.26
N ASP A 60 -8.34 6.63 -6.51
CA ASP A 60 -8.81 7.64 -7.45
C ASP A 60 -8.29 9.03 -7.06
N PHE A 61 -8.41 9.39 -5.78
CA PHE A 61 -7.91 10.65 -5.26
C PHE A 61 -6.38 10.79 -5.42
N SER A 62 -5.64 9.71 -5.16
CA SER A 62 -4.18 9.70 -5.32
C SER A 62 -3.77 9.85 -6.78
N LEU A 63 -4.49 9.23 -7.72
CA LEU A 63 -4.23 9.37 -9.16
C LEU A 63 -4.43 10.81 -9.62
N VAL A 64 -5.47 11.49 -9.13
CA VAL A 64 -5.69 12.92 -9.41
C VAL A 64 -4.48 13.75 -8.93
N ILE A 65 -3.97 13.48 -7.73
CA ILE A 65 -2.81 14.21 -7.18
C ILE A 65 -1.52 13.96 -7.99
N ILE A 66 -1.27 12.72 -8.43
CA ILE A 66 -0.03 12.38 -9.15
C ILE A 66 -0.08 12.84 -10.61
N ALA A 67 -1.28 12.94 -11.21
CA ALA A 67 -1.46 13.37 -12.59
C ALA A 67 -1.43 14.90 -12.78
N PHE A 68 -1.72 15.68 -11.74
CA PHE A 68 -1.63 17.15 -11.72
C PHE A 68 -0.28 17.65 -11.22
#